data_AF-A0A0F9EF56-F1
#
_entry.id   AF-A0A0F9EF56-F1
#
_cell.length_a   1.000
_cell.length_b   1.000
_cell.length_c   1.000
_cell.angle_alpha   90.00
_cell.angle_beta   90.00
_cell.angle_gamma   90.00
#
_symmetry.space_group_name_H-M   'P 1'
#
loop_
_entity.id
_entity.type
_entity.pdbx_description
1 polymer ?
#
loop_
_entity_poly.entity_id
_entity_poly.type
_entity_poly.pdbx_seq_one_letter_code
_entity_poly.pdbx_strand_id
1 'polypeptide(L)' 'MTDTTTRTGSSETQIADTVTTNDVVLFMKGTKSMPQCGFSSRVAGVLNFMGVDYQDVNVLADEGIRQGIK' A
#
# COMPACT_ATOMS: atom_id res chain seq x y z
N MET A 1 11.85 3.35 -33.31
CA MET A 1 11.84 2.29 -32.27
C MET A 1 12.52 2.89 -31.04
N THR A 2 11.82 3.79 -30.35
CA THR A 2 12.35 4.52 -29.20
C THR A 2 11.82 3.86 -27.94
N ASP A 3 12.70 3.02 -27.39
CA ASP A 3 13.04 2.87 -25.98
C ASP A 3 11.90 2.80 -24.95
N THR A 4 11.76 1.61 -24.37
CA THR A 4 10.81 1.22 -23.31
C THR A 4 11.31 1.62 -21.90
N THR A 5 12.37 2.42 -21.77
CA THR A 5 13.10 2.67 -20.51
C THR A 5 12.61 3.93 -19.75
N THR A 6 11.31 4.06 -19.47
CA THR A 6 10.84 5.14 -18.55
C THR A 6 9.62 4.80 -17.69
N ARG A 7 9.30 3.52 -17.44
CA ARG A 7 8.05 3.17 -16.72
C ARG A 7 8.14 2.23 -15.52
N THR A 8 9.33 1.97 -14.97
CA THR A 8 9.51 0.96 -13.89
C THR A 8 10.35 1.45 -12.71
N GLY A 9 10.52 2.77 -12.54
CA GLY A 9 11.43 3.34 -11.55
C GLY A 9 10.79 4.07 -10.36
N SER A 10 9.54 4.51 -10.47
CA SER A 10 8.93 5.36 -9.44
C SER A 10 8.14 4.59 -8.39
N SER A 11 7.29 3.65 -8.82
CA SER A 11 6.36 2.95 -7.93
C SER A 11 7.09 1.94 -7.04
N GLU A 12 8.02 1.19 -7.62
CA GLU A 12 8.84 0.20 -6.91
C GLU A 12 9.73 0.87 -5.87
N THR A 13 10.34 2.01 -6.21
CA THR A 13 11.11 2.83 -5.27
C THR A 13 10.21 3.35 -4.15
N GLN A 14 9.03 3.88 -4.46
CA GLN A 14 8.09 4.36 -3.45
C GLN A 14 7.62 3.23 -2.52
N ILE A 15 7.34 2.04 -3.05
CA ILE A 15 6.98 0.87 -2.26
C ILE A 15 8.15 0.49 -1.35
N ALA A 16 9.36 0.39 -1.89
CA ALA A 16 10.57 0.07 -1.15
C ALA A 16 10.84 1.07 -0.01
N ASP A 17 10.74 2.36 -0.30
CA ASP A 17 10.88 3.42 0.70
C ASP A 17 9.80 3.30 1.78
N THR A 18 8.56 3.06 1.39
CA THR A 18 7.45 2.91 2.35
C THR A 18 7.66 1.72 3.28
N VAL A 19 8.08 0.57 2.77
CA VAL A 19 8.30 -0.63 3.61
C VAL A 19 9.57 -0.56 4.45
N THR A 20 10.58 0.21 4.01
CA THR A 20 11.83 0.35 4.77
C THR A 20 11.77 1.44 5.85
N THR A 21 10.88 2.42 5.69
CA THR A 21 10.72 3.55 6.63
C THR A 21 9.66 3.33 7.71
N ASN A 22 8.83 2.29 7.59
CA ASN A 22 7.74 2.01 8.51
C ASN A 22 7.83 0.58 9.05
N ASP A 23 7.68 0.42 10.36
CA ASP A 23 7.75 -0.90 11.02
C ASP A 23 6.63 -1.85 10.56
N VAL A 24 5.45 -1.30 10.28
CA VAL A 24 4.30 -2.04 9.79
C VAL A 24 3.61 -1.24 8.69
N VAL A 25 3.43 -1.86 7.53
CA VAL A 25 2.71 -1.29 6.39
C VAL A 25 1.55 -2.18 6.00
N LEU A 26 0.36 -1.59 5.85
CA LEU A 26 -0.83 -2.25 5.34
C LEU A 26 -1.23 -1.66 3.99
N PHE A 27 -0.90 -2.36 2.91
CA PHE A 27 -1.45 -2.10 1.58
C PHE A 27 -2.90 -2.60 1.53
N MET A 28 -3.86 -1.68 1.40
CA MET A 28 -5.29 -2.00 1.52
C MET A 28 -6.16 -1.23 0.55
N LYS A 29 -7.41 -1.70 0.39
CA LYS A 29 -8.44 -1.00 -0.38
C LYS A 29 -9.16 -0.01 0.54
N GLY A 30 -9.01 1.29 0.27
CA GLY A 30 -9.43 2.36 1.18
C GLY A 30 -8.31 2.73 2.16
N THR A 31 -8.67 3.35 3.28
CA THR A 31 -7.74 3.79 4.33
C THR A 31 -8.07 3.11 5.66
N LYS A 32 -7.19 3.26 6.67
CA LYS A 32 -7.48 2.76 8.02
C LYS A 32 -8.76 3.35 8.64
N SER A 33 -9.12 4.59 8.28
CA SER A 33 -10.35 5.27 8.73
C SER A 33 -11.56 4.95 7.86
N MET A 34 -11.36 4.61 6.58
CA MET A 34 -12.42 4.34 5.62
C MET A 34 -12.05 3.15 4.71
N PRO A 35 -12.10 1.91 5.24
CA PRO A 35 -11.81 0.72 4.45
C PRO A 35 -12.93 0.44 3.43
N GLN A 36 -12.56 0.08 2.21
CA GLN A 36 -13.47 -0.10 1.07
C GLN A 36 -13.64 -1.58 0.66
N CYS A 37 -13.12 -2.52 1.45
CA CYS A 37 -13.26 -3.96 1.21
C CYS A 37 -13.31 -4.71 2.54
N GLY A 38 -14.21 -5.70 2.67
CA GLY A 38 -14.40 -6.44 3.91
C GLY A 38 -13.13 -7.15 4.43
N PHE A 39 -12.25 -7.60 3.53
CA PHE A 39 -10.95 -8.15 3.92
C PHE A 39 -10.05 -7.07 4.54
N SER A 40 -9.94 -5.92 3.88
CA SER A 40 -9.18 -4.76 4.38
C SER A 40 -9.73 -4.25 5.72
N SER A 41 -11.06 -4.21 5.90
CA SER A 41 -11.69 -3.85 7.18
C SER A 41 -11.31 -4.81 8.31
N ARG A 42 -11.24 -6.11 8.04
CA ARG A 42 -10.89 -7.12 9.06
C ARG A 42 -9.43 -6.99 9.50
N VAL A 43 -8.50 -6.86 8.56
CA VAL A 43 -7.06 -6.72 8.88
C VAL A 43 -6.80 -5.43 9.65
N ALA A 44 -7.34 -4.30 9.18
CA ALA A 44 -7.25 -3.02 9.91
C ALA A 44 -7.85 -3.12 11.32
N GLY A 45 -9.00 -3.80 11.46
CA GLY A 45 -9.64 -4.02 12.76
C GLY A 45 -8.77 -4.83 13.73
N VAL A 46 -8.08 -5.87 13.25
CA VAL A 46 -7.17 -6.67 14.07
C VAL A 46 -5.97 -5.84 14.53
N LEU A 47 -5.32 -5.10 13.61
CA LEU A 47 -4.18 -4.25 13.97
C LEU A 47 -4.56 -3.18 14.99
N ASN A 48 -5.71 -2.52 14.79
CA ASN A 48 -6.26 -1.53 15.72
C ASN A 48 -6.58 -2.15 17.09
N PHE A 49 -7.18 -3.35 17.12
CA PHE A 49 -7.47 -4.05 18.38
C PHE A 49 -6.20 -4.43 19.14
N MET A 50 -5.14 -4.79 18.42
CA MET A 50 -3.84 -5.10 18.99
C MET A 50 -3.04 -3.85 19.42
N GLY A 51 -3.53 -2.64 19.10
CA GLY A 51 -2.84 -1.38 19.39
C GLY A 51 -1.55 -1.22 18.59
N VAL A 52 -1.46 -1.84 17.40
CA VAL A 52 -0.30 -1.74 16.52
C VAL A 52 -0.46 -0.49 15.67
N ASP A 53 0.51 0.42 15.75
CA ASP A 53 0.62 1.53 14.80
C ASP A 53 1.13 1.00 13.45
N TYR A 54 0.49 1.42 12.37
CA TYR A 54 0.87 1.04 11.02
C TYR A 54 0.58 2.16 10.02
N GLN A 55 1.36 2.16 8.94
CA GLN A 55 1.12 3.00 7.77
C GLN A 55 0.12 2.30 6.84
N ASP A 56 -1.01 2.94 6.54
CA ASP A 56 -1.93 2.46 5.51
C ASP A 56 -1.58 3.05 4.13
N VAL A 57 -1.64 2.20 3.10
CA VAL A 57 -1.45 2.62 1.70
C VAL A 57 -2.68 2.19 0.91
N ASN A 58 -3.43 3.18 0.39
CA ASN A 58 -4.63 2.94 -0.39
C ASN A 58 -4.28 2.57 -1.84
N VAL A 59 -4.33 1.27 -2.16
CA VAL A 59 -3.99 0.75 -3.49
C VAL A 59 -5.02 1.09 -4.57
N LEU A 60 -6.18 1.66 -4.20
CA LEU A 60 -7.17 2.13 -5.17
C LEU A 60 -6.90 3.55 -5.65
N ALA A 61 -6.04 4.29 -4.94
CA ALA A 61 -5.68 5.66 -5.30
C ALA A 61 -4.56 5.72 -6.34
N ASP A 62 -3.75 4.66 -6.46
CA ASP A 62 -2.60 4.61 -7.36
C ASP A 62 -2.50 3.23 -8.04
N GLU A 63 -2.71 3.20 -9.36
CA GLU A 63 -2.60 1.97 -10.15
C GLU A 63 -1.16 1.47 -10.27
N GLY A 64 -0.15 2.35 -10.25
CA GLY A 64 1.26 1.95 -10.24
C GLY A 64 1.62 1.18 -8.98
N ILE A 65 1.22 1.69 -7.81
CA ILE A 65 1.38 0.97 -6.53
C ILE A 65 0.59 -0.33 -6.56
N ARG A 66 -0.66 -0.31 -7.04
CA ARG A 66 -1.52 -1.50 -7.13
C ARG A 66 -0.93 -2.62 -7.98
N GLN A 67 -0.27 -2.30 -9.09
CA GLN A 67 0.41 -3.30 -9.91
C GLN A 67 1.74 -3.71 -9.29
N GLY A 68 2.50 -2.79 -8.70
CA GLY A 68 3.81 -3.06 -8.12
C GLY A 68 3.81 -3.96 -6.88
N ILE A 69 2.68 -4.08 -6.17
CA ILE A 69 2.53 -4.99 -5.02
C ILE A 69 2.01 -6.40 -5.38
N LYS A 70 1.70 -6.67 -6.65
CA LYS A 70 1.16 -7.97 -7.07
C LYS A 70 2.22 -9.03 -7.26
#